data_AF-A0A7Z1KJC4-F1
#
_entry.id   AF-A0A7Z1KJC4-F1
#
_cell.length_a   1.000
_cell.length_b   1.000
_cell.length_c   1.000
_cell.angle_alpha   90.00
_cell.angle_beta   90.00
_cell.angle_gamma   90.00
#
_symmetry.space_group_name_H-M   'P 1'
#
loop_
_entity.id
_entity.type
_entity.pdbx_description
1 polymer ?
#
loop_
_entity_poly.entity_id
_entity_poly.type
_entity_poly.pdbx_seq_one_letter_code
_entity_poly.pdbx_strand_id
1 'polypeptide(L)' 'MEPPYPAQTDNYHYEIELVVALGKKGIDIPLEKAHESVWGYATGLDMTRRDRQMALRQMGRPCEIGTAFDLSAP' A
#
# COMPACT_ATOMS: atom_id res chain seq x y z
N MET A 1 13.17 12.78 -8.09
CA MET A 1 12.90 13.75 -7.01
C MET A 1 12.45 12.92 -5.84
N GLU A 2 13.12 13.01 -4.69
CA GLU A 2 12.75 12.24 -3.50
C GLU A 2 11.41 12.77 -2.96
N PRO A 3 10.45 11.90 -2.60
CA PRO A 3 9.19 12.36 -2.01
C PRO A 3 9.46 13.06 -0.67
N PRO A 4 8.74 14.15 -0.36
CA PRO A 4 8.95 14.86 0.90
C PRO A 4 8.61 13.94 2.08
N TYR A 5 9.33 14.11 3.18
CA TYR A 5 9.01 13.40 4.41
C TYR A 5 7.58 13.78 4.86
N PRO A 6 6.69 12.81 5.11
CA PRO A 6 5.28 13.09 5.31
C PRO A 6 5.04 13.82 6.64
N ALA A 7 4.06 14.72 6.65
CA ALA A 7 3.70 15.44 7.86
C ALA A 7 3.09 14.51 8.93
N GLN A 8 3.15 14.97 10.18
CA GLN A 8 2.55 14.34 11.34
C GLN A 8 3.07 12.92 11.64
N THR A 9 4.31 12.59 11.33
CA THR A 9 4.95 11.35 11.79
C THR A 9 6.38 11.63 12.20
N ASP A 10 6.87 10.92 13.21
CA ASP A 10 8.30 10.88 13.54
C ASP A 10 8.89 9.48 13.30
N ASN A 11 8.08 8.57 12.73
CA ASN A 11 8.47 7.18 12.50
C ASN A 11 7.95 6.68 11.15
N TYR A 12 8.73 6.93 10.10
CA TYR A 12 8.38 6.65 8.72
C TYR A 12 9.15 5.42 8.20
N HIS A 13 8.40 4.41 7.71
CA HIS A 13 8.95 3.15 7.25
C HIS A 13 8.82 2.99 5.73
N TYR A 14 9.82 2.35 5.12
CA TYR A 14 9.79 1.82 3.76
C TYR A 14 9.50 0.31 3.79
N GLU A 15 8.56 -0.16 2.98
CA GLU A 15 8.20 -1.57 2.85
C GLU A 15 8.20 -1.91 1.37
N ILE A 16 9.12 -2.76 0.92
CA ILE A 16 9.23 -3.12 -0.49
C ILE A 16 8.22 -4.22 -0.83
N GLU A 17 7.43 -3.97 -1.88
CA GLU A 17 6.33 -4.84 -2.27
C GLU A 17 6.35 -5.15 -3.77
N LEU A 18 5.85 -6.34 -4.12
CA LEU A 18 5.56 -6.72 -5.51
C LEU A 18 4.18 -6.17 -5.88
N VAL A 19 4.14 -5.22 -6.81
CA VAL A 19 2.90 -4.67 -7.35
C VAL A 19 2.44 -5.54 -8.52
N VAL A 20 1.19 -6.02 -8.46
CA VAL A 20 0.53 -6.76 -9.54
C VAL A 20 -0.52 -5.88 -10.18
N ALA A 21 -0.27 -5.42 -11.41
CA ALA A 21 -1.21 -4.60 -12.15
C ALA A 21 -2.23 -5.49 -12.88
N LEU A 22 -3.53 -5.24 -12.66
CA LEU A 22 -4.61 -5.96 -13.33
C LEU A 22 -5.01 -5.26 -14.63
N GLY A 23 -5.03 -6.00 -15.74
CA GLY A 23 -5.43 -5.51 -17.06
C GLY A 23 -6.88 -5.84 -17.43
N LYS A 24 -7.53 -6.71 -16.65
CA LYS A 24 -8.91 -7.15 -16.86
C LYS A 24 -9.74 -6.92 -15.60
N LYS A 25 -11.00 -6.54 -15.79
CA LYS A 25 -11.99 -6.49 -14.70
C LYS A 25 -12.32 -7.93 -14.27
N GLY A 26 -12.60 -8.14 -12.99
CA GLY A 26 -13.10 -9.42 -12.51
C GLY A 26 -13.60 -9.34 -11.07
N ILE A 27 -14.44 -10.31 -10.74
CA ILE A 27 -14.99 -10.58 -9.41
C ILE A 27 -15.02 -12.10 -9.27
N ASP A 28 -14.69 -12.64 -8.09
CA ASP A 28 -14.66 -14.08 -7.81
C ASP A 28 -13.92 -14.91 -8.89
N ILE A 29 -12.75 -14.42 -9.32
CA ILE A 29 -11.95 -15.07 -10.36
C ILE A 29 -11.43 -16.41 -9.83
N PRO A 30 -11.68 -17.54 -10.53
CA PRO A 30 -11.12 -18.83 -10.15
C PRO A 30 -9.59 -18.76 -10.04
N LEU A 31 -9.02 -19.39 -9.00
CA LEU A 31 -7.58 -19.30 -8.71
C LEU A 31 -6.72 -19.67 -9.92
N GLU A 32 -7.10 -20.73 -10.64
CA GLU A 32 -6.42 -21.22 -11.82
C GLU A 32 -6.39 -20.21 -12.98
N LYS A 33 -7.33 -19.26 -13.02
CA LYS A 33 -7.42 -18.19 -14.04
C LYS A 33 -6.88 -16.85 -13.58
N ALA A 34 -6.47 -16.70 -12.32
CA ALA A 34 -6.05 -15.41 -11.76
C ALA A 34 -4.91 -14.76 -12.55
N HIS A 35 -3.94 -15.56 -13.01
CA HIS A 35 -2.80 -15.10 -13.80
C HIS A 35 -3.20 -14.46 -15.14
N GLU A 36 -4.33 -14.86 -15.73
CA GLU A 36 -4.82 -14.31 -17.00
C GLU A 36 -5.30 -12.86 -16.89
N SER A 37 -5.58 -12.38 -15.66
CA SER A 37 -5.99 -11.01 -15.38
C SER A 37 -4.82 -10.05 -15.18
N VAL A 38 -3.61 -10.59 -15.00
CA VAL A 38 -2.40 -9.80 -14.77
C VAL A 38 -1.94 -9.14 -16.07
N TRP A 39 -1.75 -7.84 -16.04
CA TRP A 39 -1.15 -7.07 -17.13
C TRP A 39 0.38 -7.02 -17.02
N GLY A 40 0.88 -6.89 -15.79
CA GLY A 40 2.30 -6.81 -15.53
C GLY A 40 2.62 -6.69 -14.04
N TYR A 41 3.92 -6.56 -13.77
CA TYR A 41 4.48 -6.49 -12.42
C TYR A 41 5.37 -5.26 -12.30
N ALA A 42 5.47 -4.72 -11.09
CA ALA A 42 6.40 -3.65 -10.74
C ALA A 42 6.89 -3.82 -9.30
N THR A 43 7.95 -3.11 -8.94
CA THR A 43 8.32 -2.88 -7.53
C THR A 43 7.62 -1.62 -7.06
N GLY A 44 6.99 -1.68 -5.89
CA GLY A 44 6.44 -0.50 -5.22
C GLY A 44 6.90 -0.43 -3.78
N LEU A 45 6.69 0.71 -3.15
CA LEU A 45 6.88 0.85 -1.70
C LEU A 45 5.54 1.09 -1.00
N ASP A 46 5.18 0.29 -0.01
CA ASP A 46 4.07 0.56 0.90
C ASP A 46 4.57 1.44 2.06
N MET A 47 4.55 2.75 1.85
CA MET A 47 5.11 3.69 2.79
C MET A 47 4.19 3.86 4.00
N THR A 48 4.72 3.64 5.20
CA THR A 48 3.90 3.61 6.42
C THR A 48 4.36 4.61 7.48
N ARG A 49 3.43 5.45 7.96
CA ARG A 49 3.59 6.27 9.18
C ARG A 49 3.32 5.39 10.40
N ARG A 50 4.36 4.68 10.85
CA ARG A 50 4.24 3.52 11.74
C ARG A 50 3.70 3.89 13.13
N ASP A 51 4.10 5.05 13.63
CA ASP A 51 3.54 5.64 14.86
C ASP A 51 2.02 5.83 14.78
N ARG A 52 1.51 6.35 13.66
CA ARG A 52 0.07 6.55 13.44
C ARG A 52 -0.68 5.24 13.28
N GLN A 53 -0.12 4.31 12.50
CA GLN A 53 -0.73 3.01 12.31
C GLN A 53 -0.88 2.25 13.64
N MET A 54 0.14 2.25 14.49
CA MET A 54 0.09 1.61 15.80
C MET A 54 -0.92 2.27 16.74
N ALA A 55 -0.96 3.61 16.77
CA ALA A 55 -1.93 4.34 17.58
C ALA A 55 -3.39 4.03 17.17
N LEU A 56 -3.68 4.00 15.87
CA LEU A 56 -5.01 3.64 15.34
C LEU A 56 -5.37 2.19 15.66
N ARG A 57 -4.42 1.26 15.52
CA ARG A 57 -4.60 -0.15 15.88
C ARG A 57 -4.99 -0.33 17.34
N GLN A 58 -4.35 0.39 18.25
CA GLN A 58 -4.68 0.35 19.68
C GLN A 58 -6.10 0.83 19.97
N MET A 59 -6.61 1.76 19.17
CA MET A 59 -7.97 2.29 19.27
C MET A 59 -9.01 1.47 18.50
N GLY A 60 -8.60 0.41 17.80
CA GLY A 60 -9.48 -0.34 16.89
C GLY A 60 -9.98 0.50 15.71
N ARG A 61 -9.22 1.53 15.32
CA ARG A 61 -9.60 2.45 14.24
C ARG A 61 -9.02 2.01 12.89
N PRO A 62 -9.68 2.40 11.79
CA PRO A 62 -9.17 2.25 10.44
C PRO A 62 -7.75 2.82 10.26
N CYS A 63 -6.94 2.20 9.39
CA CYS A 63 -5.50 2.44 9.28
C CYS A 63 -5.09 3.53 8.27
N GLU A 64 -6.05 4.20 7.61
CA GLU A 64 -5.83 5.07 6.45
C GLU A 64 -4.88 6.22 6.75
N ILE A 65 -4.92 6.78 7.97
CA ILE A 65 -3.94 7.81 8.38
C ILE A 65 -2.52 7.23 8.40
N GLY A 66 -2.34 5.96 8.73
CA GLY A 66 -1.04 5.30 8.71
C GLY A 66 -0.51 4.98 7.32
N THR A 67 -1.38 4.66 6.35
CA THR A 67 -0.98 3.96 5.11
C THR A 67 -1.53 4.55 3.80
N ALA A 68 -2.55 5.41 3.83
CA ALA A 68 -3.25 5.91 2.64
C ALA A 68 -3.14 7.43 2.48
N PHE A 69 -1.93 7.97 2.66
CA PHE A 69 -1.64 9.40 2.49
C PHE A 69 -1.02 9.69 1.14
N ASP A 70 -0.90 10.98 0.80
CA ASP A 70 -0.33 11.38 -0.48
C ASP A 70 1.08 10.79 -0.66
N LEU A 71 1.30 10.19 -1.83
CA LEU A 71 2.56 9.53 -2.19
C LEU A 71 2.95 8.33 -1.29
N SER A 72 1.98 7.67 -0.65
CA SER A 72 2.26 6.48 0.16
C SER A 72 2.55 5.21 -0.62
N ALA A 73 2.37 5.22 -1.96
CA ALA A 73 2.59 4.08 -2.84
C ALA A 73 3.38 4.45 -4.13
N PRO A 74 4.66 4.86 -4.01
CA PRO A 74 5.54 5.12 -5.15
C PRO A 74 6.00 3.84 -5.87
#